data_AF-A0A0F5K2B6-F1
#
_entry.id   AF-A0A0F5K2B6-F1
#
_cell.length_a   1.000
_cell.length_b   1.000
_cell.length_c   1.000
_cell.angle_alpha   90.00
_cell.angle_beta   90.00
_cell.angle_gamma   90.00
#
_symmetry.space_group_name_H-M   'P 1'
#
loop_
_entity.id
_entity.type
_entity.pdbx_description
1 polymer ?
#
loop_
_entity_poly.entity_id
_entity_poly.type
_entity_poly.pdbx_seq_one_letter_code
_entity_poly.pdbx_strand_id
1 'polypeptide(L)'
;MNKPIRNPVHVAQPRADDADGGSGSRGLFDLRILVAGLLFVYGALLLGAGLFDTASTLAKADGVRINLWEGVALLAVSACFATWRLLDRRK
;
A
#
# COMPACT_ATOMS: atom_id res chain seq x y z
N MET A 1 15.58 -54.89 -44.51
CA MET A 1 16.09 -53.51 -44.64
C MET A 1 14.90 -52.56 -44.55
N ASN A 2 14.54 -52.12 -43.33
CA ASN A 2 13.44 -51.18 -43.12
C ASN A 2 14.03 -49.77 -42.99
N LYS A 3 13.62 -48.82 -43.83
CA LYS A 3 14.05 -47.42 -43.67
C LYS A 3 13.23 -46.78 -42.54
N PRO A 4 13.83 -46.00 -41.64
CA PRO A 4 13.06 -45.24 -40.66
C PRO A 4 12.23 -44.17 -41.39
N ILE A 5 10.91 -44.20 -41.19
CA ILE A 5 10.02 -43.10 -41.58
C ILE A 5 10.39 -41.91 -40.68
N ARG A 6 11.20 -40.98 -41.20
CA ARG A 6 11.31 -39.65 -40.60
C ARG A 6 10.05 -38.92 -41.00
N ASN A 7 9.18 -38.63 -40.05
CA ASN A 7 8.04 -37.75 -40.27
C ASN A 7 8.47 -36.31 -39.94
N PRO A 8 8.69 -35.41 -40.92
CA PRO A 8 9.18 -34.07 -40.66
C PRO A 8 7.99 -33.10 -40.69
N VAL A 9 7.16 -33.14 -39.66
CA VAL A 9 6.30 -31.99 -39.34
C VAL A 9 6.21 -31.90 -37.82
N HIS A 10 7.22 -31.28 -37.22
CA HIS A 10 7.02 -30.59 -35.96
C HIS A 10 6.14 -29.38 -36.29
N VAL A 11 4.81 -29.59 -36.29
CA VAL A 11 3.86 -28.48 -36.38
C VAL A 11 4.24 -27.61 -35.20
N ALA A 12 4.81 -26.43 -35.49
CA ALA A 12 5.06 -25.43 -34.47
C ALA A 12 3.71 -25.17 -33.80
N GLN A 13 3.52 -25.74 -32.61
CA GLN A 13 2.43 -25.32 -31.75
C GLN A 13 2.65 -23.82 -31.53
N PRO A 14 1.64 -22.95 -31.70
CA PRO A 14 1.75 -21.60 -31.20
C PRO A 14 1.99 -21.76 -29.70
N ARG A 15 3.23 -21.49 -29.26
CA ARG A 15 3.60 -21.52 -27.86
C ARG A 15 2.78 -20.41 -27.21
N ALA A 16 1.70 -20.79 -26.53
CA ALA A 16 0.84 -19.87 -25.79
C ALA A 16 1.58 -19.20 -24.60
N ASP A 17 2.89 -19.42 -24.51
CA ASP A 17 3.81 -18.90 -23.51
C ASP A 17 4.46 -17.57 -23.98
N ASP A 18 4.13 -17.06 -25.17
CA ASP A 18 4.41 -15.67 -25.58
C ASP A 18 3.35 -14.69 -25.07
N ALA A 19 2.37 -15.18 -24.30
CA ALA A 19 1.80 -14.37 -23.24
C ALA A 19 2.88 -14.14 -22.17
N ASP A 20 3.89 -13.34 -22.50
CA ASP A 20 4.53 -12.47 -21.53
C ASP A 20 3.45 -11.51 -21.03
N GLY A 21 2.51 -12.05 -20.27
CA GLY A 21 1.76 -11.32 -19.27
C GLY A 21 2.81 -10.88 -18.26
N GLY A 22 3.54 -9.84 -18.65
CA GLY A 22 4.65 -9.27 -17.94
C GLY A 22 4.26 -9.15 -16.49
N SER A 23 4.72 -10.12 -15.73
CA SER A 23 4.52 -10.24 -14.30
C SER A 23 5.46 -9.24 -13.64
N GLY A 24 5.15 -7.97 -13.87
CA GLY A 24 6.08 -6.85 -13.81
C GLY A 24 5.60 -5.71 -12.90
N SER A 25 4.80 -6.00 -11.88
CA SER A 25 4.73 -5.13 -10.71
C SER A 25 5.39 -5.81 -9.51
N ARG A 26 6.49 -6.53 -9.76
CA ARG A 26 7.37 -7.07 -8.70
C ARG A 26 8.29 -6.01 -8.09
N GLY A 27 8.08 -4.74 -8.43
CA GLY A 27 8.79 -3.62 -7.83
C GLY A 27 7.93 -2.36 -7.76
N LEU A 28 8.00 -1.72 -6.59
CA LEU A 28 8.24 -0.28 -6.39
C LEU A 28 7.12 0.59 -5.86
N PHE A 29 5.87 0.15 -5.78
CA PHE A 29 4.88 0.88 -4.98
C PHE A 29 4.78 0.29 -3.57
N ASP A 30 5.63 0.78 -2.65
CA ASP A 30 5.59 0.43 -1.23
C ASP A 30 4.31 1.02 -0.61
N LEU A 31 3.22 0.27 -0.70
CA LEU A 31 1.91 0.64 -0.19
C LEU A 31 1.97 1.03 1.30
N ARG A 32 2.89 0.44 2.07
CA ARG A 32 3.05 0.76 3.49
C ARG A 32 3.47 2.20 3.69
N ILE A 33 4.39 2.69 2.86
CA ILE A 33 4.83 4.09 2.89
C ILE A 33 3.74 5.03 2.34
N LEU A 34 3.02 4.64 1.29
CA LEU A 34 1.90 5.45 0.80
C LEU A 34 0.84 5.63 1.89
N VAL A 35 0.40 4.54 2.51
CA VAL A 35 -0.62 4.56 3.58
C VAL A 35 -0.08 5.31 4.79
N ALA A 36 1.16 5.07 5.22
CA ALA A 36 1.75 5.79 6.33
C ALA A 36 1.82 7.31 6.07
N GLY A 37 2.22 7.73 4.86
CA GLY A 37 2.27 9.13 4.48
C GLY A 37 0.89 9.78 4.45
N LEU A 38 -0.12 9.11 3.88
CA LEU A 38 -1.48 9.61 3.83
C LEU A 38 -2.09 9.78 5.23
N LEU A 39 -1.93 8.77 6.09
CA LEU A 39 -2.36 8.82 7.49
C LEU A 39 -1.62 9.91 8.27
N PHE A 40 -0.33 10.10 8.01
CA PHE A 40 0.47 11.14 8.66
C PHE A 40 -0.05 12.53 8.33
N VAL A 41 -0.24 12.83 7.03
CA VAL A 41 -0.71 14.16 6.59
C VAL A 41 -2.09 14.44 7.16
N TYR A 42 -3.03 13.50 7.03
CA TYR A 42 -4.38 13.70 7.55
C TYR A 42 -4.40 13.78 9.08
N GLY A 43 -3.66 12.91 9.77
CA GLY A 43 -3.51 12.93 11.22
C GLY A 43 -2.91 14.24 11.73
N ALA A 44 -1.93 14.80 11.02
CA ALA A 44 -1.36 16.11 11.36
C ALA A 44 -2.36 17.26 11.19
N LEU A 45 -3.19 17.22 10.14
CA LEU A 45 -4.28 18.18 9.95
C LEU A 45 -5.31 18.10 11.09
N LEU A 46 -5.72 16.89 11.47
CA LEU A 46 -6.65 16.69 12.59
C LEU A 46 -6.04 17.07 13.94
N LEU A 47 -4.76 16.78 14.16
CA LEU A 47 -4.05 17.20 15.37
C LEU A 47 -4.01 18.73 15.46
N GLY A 48 -3.71 19.42 14.35
CA GLY A 48 -3.74 20.89 14.28
C GLY A 48 -5.15 21.44 14.52
N ALA A 49 -6.16 20.93 13.81
CA ALA A 49 -7.55 21.35 13.99
C ALA A 49 -8.02 21.11 15.44
N GLY A 50 -7.65 19.96 16.01
CA GLY A 50 -7.93 19.61 17.40
C GLY A 50 -7.26 20.56 18.38
N LEU A 51 -5.99 20.94 18.17
CA LEU A 51 -5.25 21.88 19.02
C LEU A 51 -5.88 23.29 19.04
N PHE A 52 -6.48 23.71 17.93
CA PHE A 52 -7.14 25.01 17.77
C PHE A 52 -8.67 24.93 17.76
N ASP A 53 -9.25 23.90 18.37
CA ASP A 53 -10.70 23.69 18.42
C ASP A 53 -11.44 24.91 18.99
N THR A 54 -12.57 25.24 18.37
CA THR A 54 -13.43 26.34 18.79
C THR A 54 -14.49 25.85 19.79
N ALA A 55 -15.04 26.75 20.61
CA ALA A 55 -16.14 26.40 21.53
C ALA A 55 -17.34 25.73 20.81
N SER A 56 -17.61 26.12 19.56
CA SER A 56 -18.67 25.51 18.75
C SER A 56 -18.39 24.05 18.38
N THR A 57 -17.13 23.68 18.12
CA THR A 57 -16.78 22.28 17.79
C THR A 57 -16.77 21.41 19.04
N LEU A 58 -16.27 21.90 20.18
CA LEU A 58 -16.39 21.20 21.46
C LEU A 58 -17.86 20.95 21.85
N ALA A 59 -18.74 21.93 21.68
CA ALA A 59 -20.15 21.77 22.02
C ALA A 59 -20.85 20.69 21.18
N LYS A 60 -20.43 20.51 19.91
CA LYS A 60 -20.96 19.43 19.04
C LYS A 60 -20.46 18.04 19.43
N ALA A 61 -19.31 17.97 20.09
CA ALA A 61 -18.65 16.75 20.49
C ALA A 61 -18.74 16.49 22.01
N ASP A 62 -19.75 17.08 22.67
CA ASP A 62 -20.00 16.92 24.12
C ASP A 62 -18.78 17.25 25.00
N GLY A 63 -18.06 18.31 24.62
CA GLY A 63 -16.84 18.76 25.29
C GLY A 63 -15.58 17.94 24.96
N VAL A 64 -15.69 16.89 24.15
CA VAL A 64 -14.56 16.06 23.73
C VAL A 64 -13.86 16.66 22.52
N ARG A 65 -12.54 16.75 22.56
CA ARG A 65 -11.70 17.19 21.42
C ARG A 65 -11.51 16.05 20.42
N ILE A 66 -12.56 15.72 19.68
CA ILE A 66 -12.58 14.53 18.81
C ILE A 66 -11.47 14.58 17.74
N ASN A 67 -11.26 15.74 17.10
CA ASN A 67 -10.21 15.96 16.11
C ASN A 67 -8.81 15.66 16.68
N LEU A 68 -8.57 16.04 17.95
CA LEU A 68 -7.28 15.84 18.59
C LEU A 68 -7.00 14.34 18.80
N TRP A 69 -7.96 13.61 19.37
CA TRP A 69 -7.82 12.18 19.63
C TRP A 69 -7.71 11.36 18.36
N GLU A 70 -8.53 11.68 17.35
CA GLU A 70 -8.46 11.04 16.03
C GLU A 70 -7.10 11.31 15.36
N GLY A 71 -6.62 12.57 15.41
CA GLY A 71 -5.30 12.94 14.91
C GLY A 71 -4.17 12.15 15.57
N VAL A 72 -4.17 12.07 16.91
CA VAL A 72 -3.18 11.27 17.67
C VAL A 72 -3.23 9.79 17.28
N ALA A 73 -4.42 9.21 17.16
CA ALA A 73 -4.57 7.82 16.76
C ALA A 73 -4.00 7.54 15.36
N LEU A 74 -4.30 8.42 14.38
CA LEU A 74 -3.77 8.30 13.01
C LEU A 74 -2.24 8.44 12.96
N LEU A 75 -1.67 9.34 13.75
CA LEU A 75 -0.22 9.49 13.84
C LEU A 75 0.44 8.25 14.47
N ALA A 76 -0.17 7.66 15.49
CA ALA A 76 0.30 6.42 16.07
C ALA A 76 0.28 5.26 15.05
N VAL A 77 -0.82 5.10 14.31
CA VAL A 77 -0.93 4.08 13.25
C VAL A 77 0.08 4.33 12.14
N SER A 78 0.25 5.57 11.68
CA SER A 78 1.27 5.94 10.70
C SER A 78 2.68 5.56 11.16
N ALA A 79 3.03 5.87 12.41
CA ALA A 79 4.32 5.51 13.01
C ALA A 79 4.52 3.99 13.08
N CYS A 80 3.47 3.23 13.39
CA CYS A 80 3.52 1.77 13.36
C CYS A 80 3.84 1.23 11.95
N PHE A 81 3.16 1.73 10.91
CA PHE A 81 3.43 1.32 9.52
C PHE A 81 4.84 1.70 9.05
N ALA A 82 5.29 2.92 9.38
CA ALA A 82 6.64 3.37 9.06
C ALA A 82 7.71 2.51 9.77
N THR A 83 7.51 2.21 11.05
CA THR A 83 8.39 1.35 11.86
C THR A 83 8.41 -0.08 11.31
N TRP A 84 7.26 -0.64 10.98
CA TRP A 84 7.18 -1.98 10.38
C TRP A 84 7.95 -2.06 9.07
N ARG A 85 7.79 -1.07 8.18
CA ARG A 85 8.58 -0.98 6.94
C ARG A 85 10.08 -0.88 7.24
N LEU A 86 10.48 -0.09 8.23
CA LEU A 86 11.89 0.06 8.61
C LEU A 86 12.49 -1.25 9.14
N LEU A 87 11.73 -2.00 9.94
CA LEU A 87 12.12 -3.32 10.44
C LEU A 87 12.26 -4.34 9.31
N ASP A 88 11.32 -4.33 8.36
CA ASP A 88 11.32 -5.28 7.24
C ASP A 88 12.51 -5.05 6.28
N ARG A 89 13.06 -3.83 6.21
CA ARG A 89 14.25 -3.51 5.40
C ARG A 89 15.58 -4.03 5.96
N ARG A 90 15.61 -4.54 7.20
CA ARG A 90 16.84 -4.93 7.92
C ARG A 90 17.18 -6.43 7.79
N LYS A 91 16.51 -7.18 6.93
CA LYS A 91 16.85 -8.57 6.56
C LYS A 91 17.29 -8.62 5.10
#